data_AF-A0A7S2DZC9-F1
#
_entry.id   AF-A0A7S2DZC9-F1
#
_cell.length_a   1.000
_cell.length_b   1.000
_cell.length_c   1.000
_cell.angle_alpha   90.00
_cell.angle_beta   90.00
_cell.angle_gamma   90.00
#
_symmetry.space_group_name_H-M   'P 1'
#
loop_
_entity.id
_entity.type
_entity.pdbx_description
1 polymer ?
#
loop_
_entity_poly.entity_id
_entity_poly.type
_entity_poly.pdbx_seq_one_letter_code
_entity_poly.pdbx_strand_id
1 'polypeptide(L)'
;ASPIPPKIPENTSWHSDQATTHFLNMAKLTLLIASLLSVSSAFVAAPRRVVRASVQQAELNGWVPDENEFAWGLPGSLDPVGNFDPAGFAEGCSLNQMKTYREAELQHGRVAMLAAVGFLVGEFYHPLFGLEGQEILAIDSLGEVRKVFPEFFEILTLAIGVAELGRALVGWVPPNKATGDERLNADYYPGDIGFDPLGLKPDDAEEFATLHTKELQNGRLAMLAIAGFVAQELVDRTPILLEDFGVGVEADPSNPLF
;
A
#
# COMPACT_ATOMS: atom_id res chain seq x y z
N ALA A 1 50.72 58.88 -20.27
CA ALA A 1 49.33 58.65 -19.84
C ALA A 1 48.76 57.52 -20.70
N SER A 2 48.64 56.31 -20.14
CA SER A 2 48.03 55.15 -20.82
C SER A 2 46.52 55.14 -20.55
N PRO A 3 45.66 54.73 -21.51
CA PRO A 3 44.21 54.74 -21.33
C PRO A 3 43.73 53.54 -20.49
N ILE A 4 42.77 53.80 -19.62
CA ILE A 4 42.10 52.81 -18.75
C ILE A 4 41.05 52.04 -19.57
N PRO A 5 40.99 50.71 -19.54
CA PRO A 5 39.94 49.94 -20.24
C PRO A 5 38.58 50.03 -19.50
N PRO A 6 37.44 49.92 -20.21
CA PRO A 6 36.12 50.04 -19.61
C PRO A 6 35.76 48.82 -18.75
N LYS A 7 35.14 49.05 -17.59
CA LYS A 7 34.63 48.01 -16.68
C LYS A 7 33.42 47.30 -17.32
N ILE A 8 33.50 45.98 -17.42
CA ILE A 8 32.37 45.09 -17.74
C ILE A 8 31.57 44.86 -16.45
N PRO A 9 30.23 44.93 -16.45
CA PRO A 9 29.44 44.75 -15.24
C PRO A 9 29.43 43.29 -14.76
N GLU A 10 29.68 43.12 -13.47
CA GLU A 10 29.84 41.87 -12.71
C GLU A 10 28.47 41.31 -12.25
N ASN A 11 27.57 41.02 -13.21
CA ASN A 11 26.22 40.52 -12.92
C ASN A 11 25.79 39.40 -13.89
N THR A 12 26.49 38.27 -13.90
CA THR A 12 26.05 37.09 -14.66
C THR A 12 26.13 35.76 -13.91
N SER A 13 26.59 35.73 -12.65
CA SER A 13 26.73 34.49 -11.88
C SER A 13 25.43 33.97 -11.23
N TRP A 14 24.45 34.84 -10.96
CA TRP A 14 23.22 34.43 -10.26
C TRP A 14 22.27 33.55 -11.08
N HIS A 15 22.33 33.64 -12.41
CA HIS A 15 21.51 32.82 -13.30
C HIS A 15 22.12 31.43 -13.59
N SER A 16 23.44 31.26 -13.45
CA SER A 16 24.08 29.96 -13.63
C SER A 16 23.88 29.03 -12.42
N ASP A 17 23.84 29.58 -11.21
CA ASP A 17 23.71 28.78 -9.98
C ASP A 17 22.30 28.24 -9.76
N GLN A 18 21.26 29.00 -10.14
CA GLN A 18 19.89 28.49 -10.14
C GLN A 18 19.69 27.42 -11.22
N ALA A 19 20.20 27.65 -12.44
CA ALA A 19 20.08 26.67 -13.51
C ALA A 19 20.77 25.35 -13.14
N THR A 20 22.00 25.41 -12.61
CA THR A 20 22.76 24.21 -12.22
C THR A 20 22.12 23.44 -11.06
N THR A 21 21.54 24.12 -10.07
CA THR A 21 20.80 23.46 -8.98
C THR A 21 19.50 22.80 -9.48
N HIS A 22 18.77 23.45 -10.38
CA HIS A 22 17.62 22.82 -11.05
C HIS A 22 18.04 21.62 -11.93
N PHE A 23 19.13 21.70 -12.67
CA PHE A 23 19.66 20.58 -13.45
C PHE A 23 20.13 19.42 -12.56
N LEU A 24 20.75 19.70 -11.42
CA LEU A 24 21.16 18.70 -10.43
C LEU A 24 19.95 18.01 -9.77
N ASN A 25 18.91 18.77 -9.43
CA ASN A 25 17.68 18.22 -8.86
C ASN A 25 16.88 17.41 -9.89
N MET A 26 16.84 17.85 -11.15
CA MET A 26 16.24 17.10 -12.26
C MET A 26 17.04 15.82 -12.58
N ALA A 27 18.38 15.86 -12.47
CA ALA A 27 19.24 14.69 -12.64
C ALA A 27 19.03 13.66 -11.51
N LYS A 28 18.83 14.11 -10.26
CA LYS A 28 18.48 13.24 -9.14
C LYS A 28 17.08 12.64 -9.28
N LEU A 29 16.10 13.43 -9.73
CA LEU A 29 14.73 12.98 -9.99
C LEU A 29 14.69 11.94 -11.13
N THR A 30 15.45 12.16 -12.20
CA THR A 30 15.56 11.19 -13.31
C THR A 30 16.29 9.91 -12.91
N LEU A 31 17.30 9.97 -12.03
CA LEU A 31 17.94 8.78 -11.45
C LEU A 31 17.00 7.98 -10.53
N LEU A 32 16.16 8.67 -9.76
CA LEU A 32 15.18 8.06 -8.86
C LEU A 32 14.05 7.37 -9.66
N ILE A 33 13.54 8.03 -10.72
CA ILE A 33 12.57 7.45 -11.67
C ILE A 33 13.17 6.27 -12.44
N ALA A 34 14.44 6.34 -12.85
CA ALA A 34 15.12 5.23 -13.53
C ALA A 34 15.32 4.02 -12.61
N SER A 35 15.54 4.24 -11.30
CA SER A 35 15.61 3.16 -10.31
C SER A 35 14.26 2.46 -10.09
N LEU A 36 13.16 3.21 -10.13
CA LEU A 36 11.79 2.65 -10.01
C LEU A 36 11.37 1.88 -11.27
N LEU A 37 11.79 2.32 -12.46
CA LEU A 37 11.50 1.63 -13.73
C LEU A 37 12.37 0.37 -13.94
N SER A 38 13.52 0.26 -13.28
CA SER A 38 14.35 -0.95 -13.32
C SER A 38 13.71 -2.12 -12.57
N VAL A 39 12.87 -1.87 -11.56
CA VAL A 39 12.19 -2.92 -10.79
C VAL A 39 11.03 -3.53 -11.58
N SER A 40 10.47 -2.83 -12.57
CA SER A 40 9.41 -3.35 -13.45
C SER A 40 9.89 -4.50 -14.35
N SER A 41 11.20 -4.68 -14.55
CA SER A 41 11.73 -5.83 -15.29
C SER A 41 11.75 -7.13 -14.48
N ALA A 42 11.57 -7.05 -13.14
CA ALA A 42 11.44 -8.22 -12.27
C ALA A 42 10.00 -8.76 -12.17
N PHE A 43 9.00 -8.05 -12.73
CA PHE A 43 7.59 -8.45 -12.70
C PHE A 43 7.11 -9.14 -13.98
N VAL A 44 8.01 -9.53 -14.88
CA VAL A 44 7.64 -10.42 -16.00
C VAL A 44 7.56 -11.84 -15.45
N ALA A 45 6.34 -12.28 -15.11
CA ALA A 45 6.06 -13.68 -14.84
C ALA A 45 6.58 -14.55 -16.00
N ALA A 46 7.44 -15.52 -15.70
CA ALA A 46 7.94 -16.45 -16.70
C ALA A 46 6.77 -17.16 -17.40
N PRO A 47 6.83 -17.39 -18.73
CA PRO A 47 5.78 -18.12 -19.43
C PRO A 47 5.70 -19.55 -18.90
N ARG A 48 4.63 -19.87 -18.16
CA ARG A 48 4.36 -21.22 -17.66
C ARG A 48 4.13 -22.15 -18.85
N ARG A 49 5.00 -23.15 -19.02
CA ARG A 49 4.80 -24.24 -19.98
C ARG A 49 3.49 -24.93 -19.63
N VAL A 50 2.47 -24.76 -20.47
CA VAL A 50 1.17 -25.44 -20.30
C VAL A 50 1.38 -26.92 -20.61
N VAL A 51 1.82 -27.67 -19.61
CA VAL A 51 1.60 -29.12 -19.57
C VAL A 51 0.10 -29.26 -19.25
N ARG A 52 -0.68 -29.78 -20.20
CA ARG A 52 -2.05 -30.25 -19.93
C ARG A 52 -1.93 -31.42 -18.96
N ALA A 53 -1.83 -31.12 -17.68
CA ALA A 53 -2.18 -32.05 -16.63
C ALA A 53 -3.70 -32.22 -16.68
N SER A 54 -4.15 -33.47 -16.57
CA SER A 54 -5.54 -33.81 -16.31
C SER A 54 -6.10 -32.91 -15.22
N VAL A 55 -7.28 -32.34 -15.45
CA VAL A 55 -8.03 -31.49 -14.51
C VAL A 55 -8.35 -32.34 -13.27
N GLN A 56 -7.43 -32.33 -12.34
CA GLN A 56 -7.66 -32.66 -10.95
C GLN A 56 -7.52 -31.32 -10.24
N GLN A 57 -8.63 -30.88 -9.68
CA GLN A 57 -8.83 -29.77 -8.76
C GLN A 57 -7.67 -29.75 -7.74
N ALA A 58 -6.56 -29.10 -8.10
CA ALA A 58 -5.51 -28.76 -7.17
C ALA A 58 -6.15 -27.76 -6.22
N GLU A 59 -6.43 -28.23 -5.01
CA GLU A 59 -7.21 -27.59 -3.97
C GLU A 59 -6.78 -26.13 -3.80
N LEU A 60 -7.75 -25.22 -3.63
CA LEU A 60 -7.54 -23.78 -3.45
C LEU A 60 -6.71 -23.50 -2.18
N ASN A 61 -5.40 -23.75 -2.24
CA ASN A 61 -4.50 -23.87 -1.09
C ASN A 61 -5.01 -24.86 -0.01
N GLY A 62 -5.61 -25.97 -0.44
CA GLY A 62 -6.19 -26.98 0.48
C GLY A 62 -7.53 -26.61 1.11
N TRP A 63 -8.09 -25.43 0.80
CA TRP A 63 -9.43 -25.05 1.27
C TRP A 63 -10.52 -25.69 0.41
N VAL A 64 -11.50 -26.29 1.10
CA VAL A 64 -12.73 -26.83 0.51
C VAL A 64 -13.90 -26.00 1.05
N PRO A 65 -14.73 -25.40 0.18
CA PRO A 65 -15.87 -24.61 0.62
C PRO A 65 -16.93 -25.50 1.27
N ASP A 66 -17.37 -25.13 2.48
CA ASP A 66 -18.46 -25.79 3.21
C ASP A 66 -19.55 -24.78 3.61
N GLU A 67 -20.77 -24.98 3.10
CA GLU A 67 -21.94 -24.12 3.38
C GLU A 67 -22.36 -24.09 4.85
N ASN A 68 -22.02 -25.13 5.63
CA ASN A 68 -22.41 -25.24 7.03
C ASN A 68 -21.46 -24.51 7.98
N GLU A 69 -20.26 -24.19 7.51
CA GLU A 69 -19.22 -23.52 8.27
C GLU A 69 -19.26 -22.00 8.08
N PHE A 70 -18.84 -21.25 9.09
CA PHE A 70 -18.79 -19.79 9.00
C PHE A 70 -17.89 -19.33 7.85
N ALA A 71 -18.36 -18.34 7.08
CA ALA A 71 -17.66 -17.81 5.92
C ALA A 71 -17.18 -18.89 4.94
N TRP A 72 -17.97 -19.96 4.78
CA TRP A 72 -17.66 -21.09 3.90
C TRP A 72 -16.39 -21.87 4.29
N GLY A 73 -16.02 -21.87 5.57
CA GLY A 73 -14.80 -22.52 6.08
C GLY A 73 -13.52 -21.75 5.81
N LEU A 74 -13.60 -20.46 5.43
CA LEU A 74 -12.42 -19.62 5.22
C LEU A 74 -11.72 -19.29 6.55
N PRO A 75 -10.37 -19.37 6.60
CA PRO A 75 -9.62 -19.08 7.81
C PRO A 75 -9.75 -17.60 8.25
N GLY A 76 -9.51 -17.33 9.53
CA GLY A 76 -9.53 -15.96 10.07
C GLY A 76 -10.31 -15.77 11.37
N SER A 77 -11.12 -16.73 11.79
CA SER A 77 -11.73 -16.72 13.12
C SER A 77 -10.77 -17.31 14.14
N LEU A 78 -10.64 -16.66 15.30
CA LEU A 78 -9.80 -17.11 16.42
C LEU A 78 -10.55 -16.93 17.73
N ASP A 79 -10.34 -17.86 18.66
CA ASP A 79 -10.80 -17.70 20.04
C ASP A 79 -10.03 -16.57 20.75
N PRO A 80 -10.66 -15.77 21.63
CA PRO A 80 -12.01 -15.92 22.18
C PRO A 80 -13.12 -15.18 21.40
N VAL A 81 -12.79 -14.41 20.36
CA VAL A 81 -13.76 -13.60 19.60
C VAL A 81 -14.65 -14.47 18.71
N GLY A 82 -14.10 -15.57 18.18
CA GLY A 82 -14.82 -16.52 17.34
C GLY A 82 -15.32 -15.91 16.03
N ASN A 83 -16.52 -16.30 15.61
CA ASN A 83 -17.17 -15.83 14.39
C ASN A 83 -17.94 -14.53 14.65
N PHE A 84 -17.50 -13.44 14.04
CA PHE A 84 -18.08 -12.11 14.22
C PHE A 84 -18.82 -11.66 12.97
N ASP A 85 -20.15 -11.82 12.97
CA ASP A 85 -21.05 -11.24 11.97
C ASP A 85 -22.42 -10.88 12.59
N PRO A 86 -22.50 -9.85 13.44
CA PRO A 86 -23.75 -9.47 14.09
C PRO A 86 -24.80 -8.89 13.12
N ALA A 87 -24.37 -8.49 11.91
CA ALA A 87 -25.25 -7.92 10.88
C ALA A 87 -25.78 -8.97 9.88
N GLY A 88 -25.28 -10.21 9.94
CA GLY A 88 -25.72 -11.32 9.10
C GLY A 88 -25.36 -11.16 7.63
N PHE A 89 -24.26 -10.51 7.29
CA PHE A 89 -23.84 -10.34 5.89
C PHE A 89 -23.30 -11.63 5.26
N ALA A 90 -22.77 -12.56 6.07
CA ALA A 90 -22.32 -13.86 5.64
C ALA A 90 -23.44 -14.91 5.64
N GLU A 91 -24.59 -14.65 6.29
CA GLU A 91 -25.72 -15.56 6.31
C GLU A 91 -26.44 -15.60 4.94
N GLY A 92 -26.56 -16.78 4.34
CA GLY A 92 -27.24 -16.97 3.06
C GLY A 92 -26.55 -16.34 1.84
N CYS A 93 -25.27 -15.92 1.98
CA CYS A 93 -24.49 -15.37 0.88
C CYS A 93 -24.04 -16.46 -0.11
N SER A 94 -23.90 -16.10 -1.38
CA SER A 94 -23.33 -17.00 -2.39
C SER A 94 -21.83 -17.24 -2.11
N LEU A 95 -21.28 -18.39 -2.53
CA LEU A 95 -19.84 -18.65 -2.41
C LEU A 95 -19.00 -17.54 -3.06
N ASN A 96 -19.44 -17.02 -4.21
CA ASN A 96 -18.73 -15.94 -4.91
C ASN A 96 -18.78 -14.63 -4.14
N GLN A 97 -19.93 -14.31 -3.53
CA GLN A 97 -20.10 -13.15 -2.69
C GLN A 97 -19.22 -13.23 -1.43
N MET A 98 -19.16 -14.38 -0.76
CA MET A 98 -18.27 -14.56 0.39
C MET A 98 -16.80 -14.43 0.00
N LYS A 99 -16.39 -15.02 -1.13
CA LYS A 99 -15.03 -14.83 -1.68
C LYS A 99 -14.73 -13.35 -1.94
N THR A 100 -15.72 -12.59 -2.43
CA THR A 100 -15.58 -11.14 -2.68
C THR A 100 -15.43 -10.35 -1.38
N TYR A 101 -16.20 -10.69 -0.34
CA TYR A 101 -16.03 -10.07 0.98
C TYR A 101 -14.66 -10.36 1.59
N ARG A 102 -14.18 -11.59 1.46
CA ARG A 102 -12.84 -11.96 1.94
C ARG A 102 -11.73 -11.23 1.18
N GLU A 103 -11.85 -11.15 -0.14
CA GLU A 103 -10.93 -10.36 -0.98
C GLU A 103 -10.90 -8.90 -0.51
N ALA A 104 -12.07 -8.28 -0.30
CA ALA A 104 -12.17 -6.91 0.16
C ALA A 104 -11.53 -6.71 1.55
N GLU A 105 -11.80 -7.62 2.49
CA GLU A 105 -11.20 -7.60 3.84
C GLU A 105 -9.67 -7.64 3.77
N LEU A 106 -9.10 -8.57 3.00
CA LEU A 106 -7.65 -8.70 2.84
C LEU A 106 -7.03 -7.47 2.19
N GLN A 107 -7.68 -6.90 1.17
CA GLN A 107 -7.17 -5.70 0.51
C GLN A 107 -7.14 -4.50 1.46
N HIS A 108 -8.23 -4.26 2.20
CA HIS A 108 -8.26 -3.19 3.19
C HIS A 108 -7.25 -3.44 4.31
N GLY A 109 -7.11 -4.69 4.77
CA GLY A 109 -6.10 -5.08 5.76
C GLY A 109 -4.67 -4.80 5.28
N ARG A 110 -4.32 -5.18 4.05
CA ARG A 110 -2.97 -4.95 3.47
C ARG A 110 -2.67 -3.47 3.31
N VAL A 111 -3.61 -2.69 2.79
CA VAL A 111 -3.47 -1.23 2.66
C VAL A 111 -3.34 -0.58 4.04
N ALA A 112 -4.16 -1.00 5.01
CA ALA A 112 -4.11 -0.47 6.37
C ALA A 112 -2.80 -0.84 7.10
N MET A 113 -2.25 -2.04 6.90
CA MET A 113 -0.95 -2.42 7.47
C MET A 113 0.18 -1.52 6.96
N LEU A 114 0.21 -1.24 5.65
CA LEU A 114 1.20 -0.33 5.07
C LEU A 114 0.97 1.11 5.53
N ALA A 115 -0.30 1.55 5.61
CA ALA A 115 -0.65 2.86 6.10
C ALA A 115 -0.23 3.05 7.56
N ALA A 116 -0.48 2.07 8.45
CA ALA A 116 -0.09 2.13 9.87
C ALA A 116 1.41 2.32 10.04
N VAL A 117 2.22 1.53 9.31
CA VAL A 117 3.69 1.69 9.34
C VAL A 117 4.11 3.03 8.76
N GLY A 118 3.51 3.45 7.63
CA GLY A 118 3.82 4.74 7.00
C GLY A 118 3.50 5.94 7.88
N PHE A 119 2.40 5.87 8.64
CA PHE A 119 1.98 6.91 9.57
C PHE A 119 2.98 7.05 10.72
N LEU A 120 3.34 5.94 11.37
CA LEU A 120 4.32 5.91 12.46
C LEU A 120 5.69 6.40 11.99
N VAL A 121 6.15 5.94 10.82
CA VAL A 121 7.43 6.41 10.26
C VAL A 121 7.37 7.90 9.93
N GLY A 122 6.26 8.36 9.33
CA GLY A 122 6.06 9.76 8.97
C GLY A 122 6.07 10.71 10.17
N GLU A 123 5.56 10.28 11.32
CA GLU A 123 5.66 11.09 12.55
C GLU A 123 7.10 11.16 13.09
N PHE A 124 7.88 10.08 12.99
CA PHE A 124 9.27 10.07 13.48
C PHE A 124 10.25 10.81 12.56
N TYR A 125 10.10 10.62 11.26
CA TYR A 125 11.06 11.10 10.27
C TYR A 125 10.44 11.17 8.87
N HIS A 126 10.69 12.27 8.17
CA HIS A 126 10.30 12.47 6.78
C HIS A 126 11.50 12.26 5.82
N PRO A 127 11.82 11.01 5.41
CA PRO A 127 13.00 10.70 4.59
C PRO A 127 12.91 11.14 3.13
N LEU A 128 11.74 11.54 2.65
CA LEU A 128 11.45 11.66 1.23
C LEU A 128 11.06 13.09 0.86
N PHE A 129 11.23 13.42 -0.42
CA PHE A 129 10.75 14.66 -1.02
C PHE A 129 11.31 15.96 -0.41
N GLY A 130 12.49 15.89 0.24
CA GLY A 130 13.14 17.07 0.81
C GLY A 130 12.43 17.67 2.02
N LEU A 131 11.57 16.88 2.68
CA LEU A 131 10.88 17.25 3.92
C LEU A 131 11.70 16.87 5.18
N GLU A 132 12.98 16.54 5.00
CA GLU A 132 13.88 16.10 6.07
C GLU A 132 13.98 17.15 7.19
N GLY A 133 13.68 16.73 8.42
CA GLY A 133 13.77 17.58 9.61
C GLY A 133 12.62 18.58 9.77
N GLN A 134 11.57 18.51 8.94
CA GLN A 134 10.35 19.27 9.16
C GLN A 134 9.41 18.54 10.11
N GLU A 135 8.93 19.23 11.14
CA GLU A 135 7.92 18.71 12.07
C GLU A 135 6.54 18.91 11.41
N ILE A 136 6.10 17.89 10.68
CA ILE A 136 4.81 17.90 9.98
C ILE A 136 3.96 16.77 10.54
N LEU A 137 2.73 17.11 10.90
CA LEU A 137 1.65 16.18 11.20
C LEU A 137 1.50 15.16 10.06
N ALA A 138 1.45 13.86 10.38
CA ALA A 138 1.41 12.79 9.38
C ALA A 138 0.23 12.97 8.41
N ILE A 139 -0.89 13.52 8.86
CA ILE A 139 -2.05 13.81 8.01
C ILE A 139 -1.82 14.90 6.97
N ASP A 140 -1.01 15.92 7.31
CA ASP A 140 -0.72 17.05 6.44
C ASP A 140 0.49 16.79 5.52
N SER A 141 1.31 15.78 5.84
CA SER A 141 2.50 15.38 5.09
C SER A 141 2.25 15.21 3.58
N LEU A 142 1.14 14.58 3.21
CA LEU A 142 0.76 14.33 1.82
C LEU A 142 0.45 15.64 1.06
N GLY A 143 -0.08 16.65 1.75
CA GLY A 143 -0.29 17.99 1.20
C GLY A 143 1.03 18.69 0.89
N GLU A 144 2.02 18.55 1.76
CA GLU A 144 3.37 19.10 1.56
C GLU A 144 4.10 18.41 0.41
N VAL A 145 3.98 17.07 0.28
CA VAL A 145 4.52 16.33 -0.87
C VAL A 145 3.99 16.89 -2.19
N ARG A 146 2.71 17.26 -2.27
CA ARG A 146 2.15 17.87 -3.49
C ARG A 146 2.75 19.23 -3.82
N LYS A 147 3.15 20.02 -2.83
CA LYS A 147 3.78 21.32 -3.06
C LYS A 147 5.18 21.18 -3.65
N VAL A 148 5.91 20.15 -3.22
CA VAL A 148 7.27 19.86 -3.71
C VAL A 148 7.23 19.11 -5.05
N PHE A 149 6.35 18.14 -5.18
CA PHE A 149 6.18 17.33 -6.38
C PHE A 149 4.70 17.24 -6.79
N PRO A 150 4.20 18.21 -7.58
CA PRO A 150 2.78 18.31 -7.94
C PRO A 150 2.20 17.07 -8.63
N GLU A 151 3.00 16.40 -9.46
CA GLU A 151 2.60 15.22 -10.25
C GLU A 151 2.66 13.90 -9.49
N PHE A 152 3.07 13.93 -8.21
CA PHE A 152 3.27 12.72 -7.39
C PHE A 152 2.04 11.82 -7.36
N PHE A 153 0.87 12.39 -7.08
CA PHE A 153 -0.37 11.64 -6.87
C PHE A 153 -0.91 11.08 -8.18
N GLU A 154 -0.71 11.77 -9.29
CA GLU A 154 -1.12 11.33 -10.62
C GLU A 154 -0.30 10.11 -11.06
N ILE A 155 1.02 10.14 -10.82
CA ILE A 155 1.91 9.01 -11.10
C ILE A 155 1.61 7.84 -10.15
N LEU A 156 1.43 8.12 -8.86
CA LEU A 156 1.08 7.10 -7.86
C LEU A 156 -0.25 6.43 -8.20
N THR A 157 -1.28 7.21 -8.57
CA THR A 157 -2.59 6.70 -8.97
C THR A 157 -2.48 5.82 -10.22
N LEU A 158 -1.67 6.22 -11.21
CA LEU A 158 -1.43 5.39 -12.38
C LEU A 158 -0.74 4.08 -12.01
N ALA A 159 0.28 4.12 -11.15
CA ALA A 159 0.99 2.92 -10.70
C ALA A 159 0.07 1.96 -9.93
N ILE A 160 -0.73 2.48 -9.00
CA ILE A 160 -1.76 1.71 -8.27
C ILE A 160 -2.78 1.15 -9.26
N GLY A 161 -3.24 1.95 -10.24
CA GLY A 161 -4.20 1.51 -11.25
C GLY A 161 -3.67 0.36 -12.11
N VAL A 162 -2.39 0.37 -12.50
CA VAL A 162 -1.76 -0.74 -13.23
C VAL A 162 -1.64 -1.98 -12.36
N ALA A 163 -1.26 -1.84 -11.09
CA ALA A 163 -1.16 -2.96 -10.16
C ALA A 163 -2.54 -3.60 -9.88
N GLU A 164 -3.56 -2.77 -9.63
CA GLU A 164 -4.95 -3.21 -9.43
C GLU A 164 -5.53 -3.85 -10.69
N LEU A 165 -5.19 -3.34 -11.88
CA LEU A 165 -5.56 -4.00 -13.14
C LEU A 165 -4.90 -5.38 -13.27
N GLY A 166 -3.61 -5.49 -12.95
CA GLY A 166 -2.90 -6.78 -12.95
C GLY A 166 -3.57 -7.80 -12.02
N ARG A 167 -3.91 -7.39 -10.80
CA ARG A 167 -4.69 -8.21 -9.86
C ARG A 167 -6.06 -8.58 -10.41
N ALA A 168 -6.80 -7.61 -10.96
CA ALA A 168 -8.13 -7.84 -11.52
C ALA A 168 -8.10 -8.89 -12.64
N LEU A 169 -7.08 -8.86 -13.50
CA LEU A 169 -6.92 -9.84 -14.57
C LEU A 169 -6.64 -11.27 -14.07
N VAL A 170 -6.08 -11.43 -12.86
CA VAL A 170 -5.83 -12.74 -12.24
C VAL A 170 -7.07 -13.26 -11.50
N GLY A 171 -7.66 -12.42 -10.64
CA GLY A 171 -8.71 -12.86 -9.72
C GLY A 171 -10.14 -12.73 -10.23
N TRP A 172 -10.41 -11.78 -11.13
CA TRP A 172 -11.78 -11.41 -11.51
C TRP A 172 -12.21 -12.03 -12.84
N VAL A 173 -13.51 -12.31 -12.94
CA VAL A 173 -14.12 -12.77 -14.18
C VAL A 173 -14.19 -11.59 -15.16
N PRO A 174 -13.72 -11.74 -16.42
CA PRO A 174 -13.85 -10.70 -17.42
C PRO A 174 -15.32 -10.28 -17.63
N PRO A 175 -15.62 -8.98 -17.84
CA PRO A 175 -17.00 -8.48 -17.96
C PRO A 175 -17.81 -9.13 -19.08
N ASN A 176 -17.15 -9.65 -20.12
CA ASN A 176 -17.78 -10.33 -21.25
C ASN A 176 -18.15 -11.80 -20.96
N LYS A 177 -17.75 -12.34 -19.81
CA LYS A 177 -18.01 -13.73 -19.38
C LYS A 177 -18.73 -13.82 -18.04
N ALA A 178 -18.78 -12.72 -17.27
CA ALA A 178 -19.47 -12.66 -16.00
C ALA A 178 -20.97 -12.89 -16.20
N THR A 179 -21.50 -13.93 -15.57
CA THR A 179 -22.94 -14.24 -15.58
C THR A 179 -23.48 -14.10 -14.16
N GLY A 180 -24.43 -13.18 -13.95
CA GLY A 180 -25.02 -12.96 -12.63
C GLY A 180 -24.03 -12.43 -11.59
N ASP A 181 -23.89 -13.15 -10.48
CA ASP A 181 -23.08 -12.77 -9.30
C ASP A 181 -21.64 -13.31 -9.34
N GLU A 182 -21.19 -13.81 -10.50
CA GLU A 182 -19.84 -14.32 -10.71
C GLU A 182 -18.83 -13.18 -10.86
N ARG A 183 -18.35 -12.66 -9.73
CA ARG A 183 -17.36 -11.57 -9.67
C ARG A 183 -15.93 -12.10 -9.73
N LEU A 184 -15.63 -13.13 -8.95
CA LEU A 184 -14.32 -13.78 -8.87
C LEU A 184 -14.27 -15.11 -9.63
N ASN A 185 -13.10 -15.46 -10.14
CA ASN A 185 -12.85 -16.73 -10.81
C ASN A 185 -13.05 -17.91 -9.83
N ALA A 186 -13.64 -19.01 -10.31
CA ALA A 186 -13.90 -20.19 -9.48
C ALA A 186 -12.59 -20.78 -8.88
N ASP A 187 -11.54 -20.83 -9.69
CA ASP A 187 -10.21 -21.38 -9.34
C ASP A 187 -9.31 -20.39 -8.59
N TYR A 188 -9.83 -19.20 -8.22
CA TYR A 188 -9.07 -18.18 -7.49
C TYR A 188 -9.32 -18.28 -5.99
N TYR A 189 -8.24 -18.34 -5.20
CA TYR A 189 -8.32 -18.19 -3.75
C TYR A 189 -8.32 -16.69 -3.39
N PRO A 190 -9.27 -16.21 -2.56
CA PRO A 190 -9.35 -14.79 -2.20
C PRO A 190 -8.03 -14.27 -1.63
N GLY A 191 -7.50 -13.20 -2.23
CA GLY A 191 -6.26 -12.52 -1.87
C GLY A 191 -4.97 -13.17 -2.38
N ASP A 192 -5.04 -14.30 -3.10
CA ASP A 192 -3.87 -14.99 -3.63
C ASP A 192 -3.62 -14.64 -5.11
N ILE A 193 -2.79 -13.63 -5.33
CA ILE A 193 -2.37 -13.19 -6.67
C ILE A 193 -1.12 -13.93 -7.16
N GLY A 194 -0.60 -14.90 -6.41
CA GLY A 194 0.65 -15.59 -6.71
C GLY A 194 1.92 -14.73 -6.51
N PHE A 195 1.83 -13.63 -5.76
CA PHE A 195 2.98 -12.80 -5.42
C PHE A 195 3.74 -13.41 -4.23
N ASP A 196 4.70 -14.27 -4.53
CA ASP A 196 5.64 -14.81 -3.54
C ASP A 196 7.08 -14.82 -4.09
N PRO A 197 7.75 -13.66 -4.11
CA PRO A 197 9.12 -13.56 -4.61
C PRO A 197 10.16 -14.24 -3.72
N LEU A 198 9.83 -14.51 -2.45
CA LEU A 198 10.74 -15.08 -1.46
C LEU A 198 10.50 -16.59 -1.22
N GLY A 199 9.46 -17.17 -1.82
CA GLY A 199 9.12 -18.58 -1.65
C GLY A 199 8.70 -18.91 -0.21
N LEU A 200 8.08 -17.96 0.49
CA LEU A 200 7.68 -18.13 1.89
C LEU A 200 6.30 -18.77 2.04
N LYS A 201 5.58 -18.97 0.93
CA LYS A 201 4.31 -19.68 0.94
C LYS A 201 4.56 -21.17 1.24
N PRO A 202 4.01 -21.71 2.34
CA PRO A 202 4.15 -23.12 2.65
C PRO A 202 3.34 -23.96 1.65
N ASP A 203 3.85 -25.16 1.34
CA ASP A 203 3.14 -26.14 0.52
C ASP A 203 2.02 -26.85 1.30
N ASP A 204 2.06 -26.80 2.64
CA ASP A 204 1.06 -27.40 3.52
C ASP A 204 -0.16 -26.48 3.71
N ALA A 205 -1.35 -27.07 3.62
CA ALA A 205 -2.62 -26.35 3.67
C ALA A 205 -2.92 -25.77 5.07
N GLU A 206 -2.59 -26.50 6.13
CA GLU A 206 -2.81 -26.07 7.51
C GLU A 206 -1.89 -24.91 7.88
N GLU A 207 -0.63 -24.99 7.47
CA GLU A 207 0.34 -23.91 7.66
C GLU A 207 -0.06 -22.66 6.85
N PHE A 208 -0.55 -22.84 5.61
CA PHE A 208 -1.08 -21.73 4.80
C PHE A 208 -2.26 -21.05 5.50
N ALA A 209 -3.23 -21.82 6.00
CA ALA A 209 -4.38 -21.28 6.73
C ALA A 209 -3.96 -20.52 8.01
N THR A 210 -2.91 -21.00 8.69
CA THR A 210 -2.34 -20.34 9.87
C THR A 210 -1.70 -19.00 9.52
N LEU A 211 -0.88 -18.94 8.46
CA LEU A 211 -0.26 -17.70 8.00
C LEU A 211 -1.32 -16.70 7.51
N HIS A 212 -2.31 -17.18 6.77
CA HIS A 212 -3.43 -16.37 6.31
C HIS A 212 -4.22 -15.78 7.48
N THR A 213 -4.44 -16.58 8.53
CA THR A 213 -5.08 -16.09 9.75
C THR A 213 -4.24 -15.01 10.42
N LYS A 214 -2.92 -15.18 10.51
CA LYS A 214 -2.02 -14.14 11.06
C LYS A 214 -2.08 -12.85 10.26
N GLU A 215 -2.10 -12.94 8.93
CA GLU A 215 -2.26 -11.78 8.05
C GLU A 215 -3.58 -11.04 8.33
N LEU A 216 -4.69 -11.77 8.40
CA LEU A 216 -6.00 -11.21 8.67
C LEU A 216 -6.09 -10.51 10.03
N GLN A 217 -5.53 -11.11 11.08
CA GLN A 217 -5.57 -10.50 12.41
C GLN A 217 -4.76 -9.20 12.47
N ASN A 218 -3.57 -9.18 11.86
CA ASN A 218 -2.77 -7.95 11.74
C ASN A 218 -3.48 -6.91 10.87
N GLY A 219 -4.12 -7.33 9.78
CA GLY A 219 -4.91 -6.47 8.90
C GLY A 219 -6.10 -5.82 9.63
N ARG A 220 -6.88 -6.61 10.40
CA ARG A 220 -8.00 -6.10 11.22
C ARG A 220 -7.54 -5.10 12.27
N LEU A 221 -6.45 -5.42 12.97
CA LEU A 221 -5.85 -4.51 13.94
C LEU A 221 -5.38 -3.21 13.26
N ALA A 222 -4.73 -3.31 12.11
CA ALA A 222 -4.23 -2.14 11.38
C ALA A 222 -5.37 -1.25 10.85
N MET A 223 -6.48 -1.84 10.39
CA MET A 223 -7.67 -1.08 9.97
C MET A 223 -8.24 -0.24 11.12
N LEU A 224 -8.30 -0.79 12.34
CA LEU A 224 -8.72 -0.06 13.53
C LEU A 224 -7.68 0.99 13.95
N ALA A 225 -6.39 0.64 13.90
CA ALA A 225 -5.30 1.54 14.26
C ALA A 225 -5.30 2.80 13.39
N ILE A 226 -5.37 2.66 12.07
CA ILE A 226 -5.39 3.83 11.16
C ILE A 226 -6.65 4.67 11.32
N ALA A 227 -7.81 4.04 11.55
CA ALA A 227 -9.02 4.79 11.83
C ALA A 227 -8.88 5.62 13.12
N GLY A 228 -8.25 5.06 14.17
CA GLY A 228 -7.94 5.75 15.41
C GLY A 228 -6.93 6.89 15.20
N PHE A 229 -5.82 6.61 14.53
CA PHE A 229 -4.75 7.57 14.28
C PHE A 229 -5.26 8.80 13.53
N VAL A 230 -5.97 8.58 12.43
CA VAL A 230 -6.56 9.67 11.65
C VAL A 230 -7.58 10.46 12.49
N ALA A 231 -8.39 9.79 13.31
CA ALA A 231 -9.39 10.47 14.15
C ALA A 231 -8.74 11.32 15.26
N GLN A 232 -7.73 10.80 15.95
CA GLN A 232 -6.99 11.50 17.00
C GLN A 232 -6.27 12.72 16.43
N GLU A 233 -5.47 12.54 15.37
CA GLU A 233 -4.70 13.65 14.79
C GLU A 233 -5.60 14.75 14.19
N LEU A 234 -6.78 14.39 13.65
CA LEU A 234 -7.75 15.38 13.16
C LEU A 234 -8.37 16.23 14.28
N VAL A 235 -8.58 15.65 15.46
CA VAL A 235 -9.24 16.30 16.60
C VAL A 235 -8.22 17.06 17.45
N ASP A 236 -7.15 16.39 17.88
CA ASP A 236 -6.18 16.89 18.84
C ASP A 236 -5.11 17.77 18.16
N ARG A 237 -4.88 17.56 16.85
CA ARG A 237 -3.86 18.26 16.06
C ARG A 237 -2.44 18.12 16.61
N THR A 238 -2.20 17.05 17.35
CA THR A 238 -0.89 16.66 17.89
C THR A 238 -0.44 15.34 17.26
N PRO A 239 0.88 15.11 17.14
CA PRO A 239 1.39 13.82 16.69
C PRO A 239 1.18 12.75 17.76
N ILE A 240 0.73 11.58 17.32
CA ILE A 240 0.23 10.50 18.20
C ILE A 240 1.36 9.95 19.08
N LEU A 241 2.57 9.83 18.53
CA LEU A 241 3.71 9.26 19.23
C LEU A 241 4.28 10.14 20.36
N LEU A 242 4.07 11.46 20.31
CA LEU A 242 4.55 12.39 21.34
C LEU A 242 3.67 12.36 22.59
N GLU A 243 2.35 12.37 22.45
CA GLU A 243 1.43 12.42 23.61
C GLU A 243 1.12 11.03 24.19
N ASP A 244 0.81 10.03 23.35
CA ASP A 244 0.31 8.74 23.85
C ASP A 244 1.44 7.77 24.23
N PHE A 245 2.57 7.82 23.53
CA PHE A 245 3.68 6.89 23.74
C PHE A 245 4.89 7.53 24.42
N GLY A 246 4.96 8.87 24.51
CA GLY A 246 6.06 9.59 25.14
C GLY A 246 7.40 9.38 24.44
N VAL A 247 7.39 9.03 23.15
CA VAL A 247 8.59 8.76 22.36
C VAL A 247 8.74 9.83 21.27
N GLY A 248 9.44 10.93 21.60
CA GLY A 248 9.88 11.92 20.62
C GLY A 248 10.36 13.23 21.24
N VAL A 249 10.97 14.08 20.41
CA VAL A 249 11.67 15.32 20.78
C VAL A 249 10.67 16.40 21.22
N GLU A 250 10.99 17.10 22.31
CA GLU A 250 10.17 18.16 22.92
C GLU A 250 9.78 19.23 21.88
N ALA A 251 8.48 19.47 21.69
CA ALA A 251 7.97 20.48 20.76
C ALA A 251 8.49 21.88 21.16
N ASP A 252 9.05 22.62 20.20
CA ASP A 252 9.51 24.00 20.41
C ASP A 252 8.29 24.93 20.61
N PRO A 253 8.13 25.55 21.79
CA PRO A 253 6.98 26.42 22.10
C PRO A 253 6.93 27.72 21.27
N SER A 254 7.88 27.96 20.36
CA SER A 254 7.92 29.15 19.50
C SER A 254 7.24 29.00 18.14
N ASN A 255 6.78 27.80 17.77
CA ASN A 255 6.08 27.55 16.50
C ASN A 255 4.57 27.39 16.74
N PRO A 256 3.72 28.38 16.37
CA PRO A 256 2.28 28.39 16.68
C PRO A 256 1.44 27.41 15.86
N LEU A 257 2.08 26.44 15.17
CA LEU A 257 1.42 25.28 14.57
C LEU A 257 1.41 24.06 15.50
N PHE A 258 1.94 24.23 16.72
CA PHE A 258 1.78 23.34 17.88
C PHE A 258 1.15 24.12 19.05
#